data_AF-A0A3P9DEA4-F1
#
_entry.id   AF-A0A3P9DEA4-F1
#
_cell.length_a   1.000
_cell.length_b   1.000
_cell.length_c   1.000
_cell.angle_alpha   90.00
_cell.angle_beta   90.00
_cell.angle_gamma   90.00
#
_symmetry.space_group_name_H-M   'P 1'
#
loop_
_entity.id
_entity.type
_entity.pdbx_description
1 polymer ?
#
loop_
_entity_poly.entity_id
_entity_poly.type
_entity_poly.pdbx_seq_one_letter_code
_entity_poly.pdbx_strand_id
1 'polypeptide(L)'
;TKCATGRMFLCCWLVLGALFPATLSINPGVKVRLTEKGIEYGKVCVKAQKLNSIQVPDFSGEQRVSPIGKVQYNLSNIHVLKVGIPKSSVDLVPGTGVRMSIGDAFISLNGNWRVKYLRIM
;
A
#
# COMPACT_ATOMS: atom_id res chain seq x y z
N THR A 1 56.32 29.87 -2.48
CA THR A 1 55.53 29.21 -1.42
C THR A 1 54.23 28.54 -1.88
N LYS A 2 53.83 28.59 -3.17
CA LYS A 2 52.55 27.97 -3.65
C LYS A 2 52.62 26.50 -4.11
N CYS A 3 53.82 25.94 -4.37
CA CYS A 3 53.95 24.58 -4.91
C CYS A 3 53.82 23.46 -3.86
N ALA A 4 54.09 23.72 -2.58
CA ALA A 4 53.99 22.72 -1.52
C ALA A 4 52.53 22.44 -1.10
N THR A 5 51.70 23.49 -1.10
CA THR A 5 50.27 23.40 -0.74
C THR A 5 49.48 22.54 -1.71
N GLY A 6 49.72 22.66 -3.03
CA GLY A 6 49.02 21.85 -4.04
C GLY A 6 49.32 20.35 -3.94
N ARG A 7 50.57 19.99 -3.63
CA ARG A 7 50.99 18.60 -3.46
C ARG A 7 50.42 17.97 -2.18
N MET A 8 50.31 18.77 -1.10
CA MET A 8 49.70 18.34 0.17
C MET A 8 48.18 18.13 0.04
N PHE A 9 47.49 19.02 -0.70
CA PHE A 9 46.06 18.85 -1.03
C PHE A 9 45.81 17.61 -1.89
N LEU A 10 46.66 17.35 -2.89
CA LEU A 10 46.55 16.16 -3.75
C LEU A 10 46.71 14.87 -2.94
N CYS A 11 47.69 14.81 -2.02
CA CYS A 11 47.91 13.65 -1.16
C CYS A 11 46.74 13.41 -0.22
N CYS A 12 46.16 14.46 0.38
CA CYS A 12 44.95 14.31 1.21
C CYS A 12 43.77 13.76 0.42
N TRP A 13 43.56 14.21 -0.82
CA TRP A 13 42.50 13.67 -1.68
C TRP A 13 42.74 12.22 -2.10
N LEU A 14 44.00 11.84 -2.35
CA LEU A 14 44.36 10.45 -2.65
C LEU A 14 44.15 9.53 -1.43
N VAL A 15 44.50 10.01 -0.22
CA VAL A 15 44.29 9.27 1.02
C VAL A 15 42.80 9.14 1.34
N LEU A 16 42.00 10.21 1.19
CA LEU A 16 40.53 10.13 1.29
C LEU A 16 39.99 9.14 0.27
N GLY A 17 40.42 9.26 -1.00
CA GLY A 17 40.14 8.36 -2.12
C GLY A 17 40.30 6.88 -1.77
N ALA A 18 41.42 6.54 -1.15
CA ALA A 18 41.78 5.18 -0.77
C ALA A 18 41.06 4.68 0.51
N LEU A 19 40.54 5.58 1.34
CA LEU A 19 39.76 5.24 2.54
C LEU A 19 38.27 5.03 2.26
N PHE A 20 37.74 5.54 1.14
CA PHE A 20 36.33 5.31 0.77
C PHE A 20 35.94 3.83 0.62
N PRO A 21 36.75 2.93 0.01
CA PRO A 21 36.39 1.50 -0.07
C PRO A 21 36.39 0.80 1.29
N ALA A 22 37.19 1.29 2.26
CA ALA A 22 37.34 0.64 3.57
C ALA A 22 36.14 0.88 4.50
N THR A 23 35.33 1.91 4.24
CA THR A 23 34.09 2.18 5.01
C THR A 23 32.85 1.50 4.42
N LEU A 24 32.95 0.94 3.21
CA LEU A 24 31.92 0.09 2.60
C LEU A 24 31.98 -1.32 3.21
N SER A 25 31.71 -1.45 4.51
CA SER A 25 31.56 -2.77 5.12
C SER A 25 30.24 -3.40 4.65
N ILE A 26 30.33 -4.49 3.88
CA ILE A 26 29.18 -5.27 3.38
C ILE A 26 28.56 -6.14 4.49
N ASN A 27 29.22 -6.25 5.64
CA ASN A 27 28.80 -7.07 6.77
C ASN A 27 28.01 -6.23 7.79
N PRO A 28 26.69 -6.45 7.92
CA PRO A 28 25.90 -5.73 8.92
C PRO A 28 26.25 -6.22 10.33
N GLY A 29 26.22 -5.31 11.31
CA GLY A 29 26.44 -5.67 12.73
C GLY A 29 25.36 -6.59 13.31
N VAL A 30 24.14 -6.56 12.77
CA VAL A 30 23.04 -7.45 13.11
C VAL A 30 22.33 -7.91 11.84
N LYS A 31 22.07 -9.21 11.71
CA LYS A 31 21.33 -9.79 10.59
C LYS A 31 20.09 -10.51 11.10
N VAL A 32 18.92 -9.98 10.75
CA VAL A 32 17.63 -10.64 11.01
C VAL A 32 17.22 -11.42 9.77
N ARG A 33 16.80 -12.67 9.95
CA ARG A 33 16.27 -13.53 8.89
C ARG A 33 14.82 -13.85 9.18
N LEU A 34 13.92 -13.34 8.37
CA LEU A 34 12.53 -13.75 8.40
C LEU A 34 12.39 -15.10 7.69
N THR A 35 11.86 -16.08 8.39
CA THR A 35 11.52 -17.38 7.81
C THR A 35 10.08 -17.39 7.33
N GLU A 36 9.72 -18.40 6.55
CA GLU A 36 8.34 -18.60 6.10
C GLU A 36 7.36 -18.73 7.28
N LYS A 37 7.79 -19.35 8.39
CA LYS A 37 7.01 -19.40 9.65
C LYS A 37 6.78 -18.01 10.25
N GLY A 38 7.79 -17.12 10.17
CA GLY A 38 7.64 -15.72 10.61
C GLY A 38 6.66 -14.94 9.74
N ILE A 39 6.67 -15.18 8.42
CA ILE A 39 5.68 -14.64 7.48
C ILE A 39 4.28 -15.17 7.78
N GLU A 40 4.16 -16.46 8.06
CA GLU A 40 2.89 -17.11 8.40
C GLU A 40 2.26 -16.50 9.64
N TYR A 41 3.05 -16.18 10.66
CA TYR A 41 2.59 -15.46 11.84
C TYR A 41 2.06 -14.06 11.49
N GLY A 42 2.75 -13.35 10.58
CA GLY A 42 2.30 -12.05 10.07
C GLY A 42 0.93 -12.09 9.38
N LYS A 43 0.53 -13.22 8.79
CA LYS A 43 -0.79 -13.39 8.14
C LYS A 43 -1.94 -13.15 9.13
N VAL A 44 -1.77 -13.57 10.38
CA VAL A 44 -2.78 -13.43 11.44
C VAL A 44 -2.98 -11.95 11.80
N CYS A 45 -1.89 -11.18 11.88
CA CYS A 45 -1.95 -9.74 12.17
C CYS A 45 -2.63 -8.95 11.05
N VAL A 46 -2.34 -9.25 9.78
CA VAL A 46 -2.96 -8.54 8.65
C VAL A 46 -4.47 -8.76 8.59
N LYS A 47 -4.93 -9.98 8.89
CA LYS A 47 -6.36 -10.30 8.96
C LYS A 47 -7.08 -9.53 10.07
N ALA A 48 -6.40 -9.23 11.18
CA ALA A 48 -6.97 -8.51 12.31
C ALA A 48 -7.03 -6.99 12.10
N GLN A 49 -6.15 -6.41 11.27
CA GLN A 49 -5.87 -4.97 11.31
C GLN A 49 -6.57 -4.11 10.24
N LYS A 50 -7.03 -4.70 9.14
CA LYS A 50 -7.67 -3.96 8.03
C LYS A 50 -8.88 -4.77 7.61
N LEU A 51 -10.12 -4.30 7.78
CA LEU A 51 -10.79 -3.39 6.83
C LEU A 51 -11.94 -2.61 7.53
N ASN A 52 -12.01 -2.64 8.87
CA ASN A 52 -13.07 -1.98 9.65
C ASN A 52 -13.00 -0.43 9.59
N SER A 53 -11.89 0.14 9.13
CA SER A 53 -11.72 1.58 8.96
C SER A 53 -12.11 2.07 7.56
N ILE A 54 -12.61 1.20 6.68
CA ILE A 54 -13.06 1.63 5.36
C ILE A 54 -14.35 2.42 5.52
N GLN A 55 -14.29 3.68 5.13
CA GLN A 55 -15.47 4.52 4.95
C GLN A 55 -15.80 4.54 3.47
N VAL A 56 -17.05 4.18 3.13
CA VAL A 56 -17.56 4.28 1.77
C VAL A 56 -18.26 5.63 1.66
N PRO A 57 -17.85 6.52 0.75
CA PRO A 57 -18.47 7.83 0.62
C PRO A 57 -19.87 7.72 0.02
N ASP A 58 -20.74 8.66 0.38
CA ASP A 58 -22.03 8.84 -0.26
C ASP A 58 -21.84 9.16 -1.75
N PHE A 59 -22.74 8.65 -2.59
CA PHE A 59 -22.67 8.75 -4.05
C PHE A 59 -24.00 9.21 -4.63
N SER A 60 -24.00 10.28 -5.42
CA SER A 60 -25.21 10.81 -6.04
C SER A 60 -24.94 11.33 -7.44
N GLY A 61 -25.99 11.50 -8.25
CA GLY A 61 -25.86 12.01 -9.61
C GLY A 61 -27.15 12.00 -10.40
N GLU A 62 -27.04 12.42 -11.67
CA GLU A 62 -28.11 12.40 -12.66
C GLU A 62 -27.74 11.52 -13.83
N GLN A 63 -28.65 10.66 -14.26
CA GLN A 63 -28.45 9.79 -15.41
C GLN A 63 -29.72 9.75 -16.27
N ARG A 64 -29.56 9.69 -17.59
CA ARG A 64 -30.68 9.39 -18.50
C ARG A 64 -30.70 7.88 -18.75
N VAL A 65 -31.80 7.23 -18.41
CA VAL A 65 -31.99 5.78 -18.54
C VAL A 65 -33.16 5.56 -19.49
N SER A 66 -32.94 4.93 -20.65
CA SER A 66 -34.03 4.62 -21.58
C SER A 66 -34.76 3.35 -21.12
N PRO A 67 -36.11 3.27 -21.14
CA PRO A 67 -37.08 4.30 -21.59
C PRO A 67 -37.58 5.24 -20.47
N ILE A 68 -37.06 5.10 -19.24
CA ILE A 68 -37.51 5.79 -18.02
C ILE A 68 -37.38 7.32 -18.08
N GLY A 69 -36.34 7.82 -18.76
CA GLY A 69 -36.04 9.24 -18.84
C GLY A 69 -34.91 9.69 -17.91
N LYS A 70 -34.95 10.95 -17.46
CA LYS A 70 -33.91 11.54 -16.62
C LYS A 70 -34.18 11.19 -15.15
N VAL A 71 -33.20 10.61 -14.47
CA VAL A 71 -33.30 10.24 -13.06
C VAL A 71 -32.19 10.90 -12.25
N GLN A 72 -32.53 11.34 -11.05
CA GLN A 72 -31.60 11.69 -9.98
C GLN A 72 -31.50 10.50 -9.03
N TYR A 73 -30.29 10.03 -8.74
CA TYR A 73 -30.06 8.96 -7.78
C TYR A 73 -29.21 9.48 -6.61
N ASN A 74 -29.43 8.89 -5.44
CA ASN A 74 -28.66 9.18 -4.22
C ASN A 74 -28.48 7.89 -3.42
N LEU A 75 -27.22 7.60 -3.12
CA LEU A 75 -26.73 6.55 -2.25
C LEU A 75 -26.10 7.22 -1.03
N SER A 76 -26.71 7.05 0.13
CA SER A 76 -26.25 7.74 1.33
C SER A 76 -26.19 6.86 2.56
N ASN A 77 -25.49 7.32 3.58
CA ASN A 77 -25.39 6.65 4.88
C ASN A 77 -24.82 5.22 4.72
N ILE A 78 -23.77 5.08 3.90
CA ILE A 78 -23.17 3.78 3.60
C ILE A 78 -22.22 3.37 4.72
N HIS A 79 -22.49 2.23 5.36
CA HIS A 79 -21.70 1.68 6.46
C HIS A 79 -21.24 0.26 6.14
N VAL A 80 -20.00 -0.04 6.50
CA VAL A 80 -19.45 -1.39 6.42
C VAL A 80 -19.97 -2.22 7.60
N LEU A 81 -20.75 -3.26 7.32
CA LEU A 81 -21.27 -4.17 8.34
C LEU A 81 -20.26 -5.26 8.69
N LYS A 82 -19.65 -5.85 7.67
CA LYS A 82 -18.77 -7.00 7.82
C LYS A 82 -17.76 -7.04 6.70
N VAL A 83 -16.54 -7.45 7.05
CA VAL A 83 -15.51 -7.76 6.06
C VAL A 83 -14.97 -9.15 6.35
N GLY A 84 -14.85 -9.97 5.30
CA GLY A 84 -14.30 -11.30 5.39
C GLY A 84 -13.12 -11.47 4.46
N ILE A 85 -12.02 -12.00 4.98
CA ILE A 85 -10.87 -12.47 4.22
C ILE A 85 -10.66 -13.95 4.58
N PRO A 86 -11.38 -14.88 3.92
CA PRO A 86 -11.32 -16.30 4.25
C PRO A 86 -10.04 -16.97 3.73
N LYS A 87 -9.56 -16.61 2.54
CA LYS A 87 -8.30 -17.13 1.97
C LYS A 87 -7.27 -16.00 1.87
N SER A 88 -6.11 -16.21 2.46
CA SER A 88 -4.95 -15.34 2.30
C SER A 88 -3.66 -16.14 2.26
N SER A 89 -2.75 -15.73 1.38
CA SER A 89 -1.39 -16.27 1.29
C SER A 89 -0.37 -15.14 1.29
N VAL A 90 0.83 -15.44 1.75
CA VAL A 90 1.96 -14.52 1.73
C VAL A 90 3.18 -15.35 1.39
N ASP A 91 3.86 -14.95 0.33
CA ASP A 91 4.95 -15.68 -0.29
C ASP A 91 6.19 -14.78 -0.38
N LEU A 92 7.37 -15.36 -0.19
CA LEU A 92 8.64 -14.67 -0.41
C LEU A 92 9.08 -14.89 -1.85
N VAL A 93 9.19 -13.80 -2.61
CA VAL A 93 9.64 -13.84 -4.01
C VAL A 93 11.12 -13.42 -4.06
N PRO A 94 12.05 -14.34 -4.38
CA PRO A 94 13.47 -14.03 -4.44
C PRO A 94 13.77 -12.87 -5.39
N GLY A 95 14.63 -11.95 -4.95
CA GLY A 95 15.01 -10.76 -5.73
C GLY A 95 13.92 -9.68 -5.86
N THR A 96 12.71 -9.91 -5.33
CA THR A 96 11.61 -8.92 -5.37
C THR A 96 11.19 -8.48 -3.97
N GLY A 97 10.87 -9.42 -3.09
CA GLY A 97 10.36 -9.11 -1.73
C GLY A 97 9.22 -10.03 -1.31
N VAL A 98 8.17 -9.44 -0.73
CA VAL A 98 7.01 -10.17 -0.20
C VAL A 98 5.81 -9.98 -1.13
N ARG A 99 5.15 -11.07 -1.52
CA ARG A 99 3.89 -11.07 -2.25
C ARG A 99 2.77 -11.49 -1.31
N MET A 100 1.69 -10.72 -1.27
CA MET A 100 0.47 -11.09 -0.55
C MET A 100 -0.65 -11.32 -1.56
N SER A 101 -1.39 -12.42 -1.38
CA SER A 101 -2.57 -12.74 -2.18
C SER A 101 -3.77 -12.93 -1.27
N ILE A 102 -4.92 -12.40 -1.70
CA ILE A 102 -6.19 -12.51 -0.98
C ILE A 102 -7.21 -13.12 -1.93
N GLY A 103 -7.89 -14.17 -1.50
CA GLY A 103 -8.93 -14.86 -2.25
C GLY A 103 -10.25 -14.90 -1.49
N ASP A 104 -11.35 -14.93 -2.24
CA ASP A 104 -12.72 -15.03 -1.72
C ASP A 104 -13.07 -13.97 -0.67
N ALA A 105 -12.45 -12.80 -0.76
CA ALA A 105 -12.75 -11.69 0.14
C ALA A 105 -14.14 -11.12 -0.17
N PHE A 106 -14.86 -10.73 0.88
CA PHE A 106 -16.18 -10.12 0.76
C PHE A 106 -16.33 -8.96 1.72
N ILE A 107 -17.20 -8.02 1.34
CA ILE A 107 -17.59 -6.86 2.14
C ILE A 107 -19.11 -6.79 2.12
N SER A 108 -19.71 -6.67 3.30
CA SER A 108 -21.14 -6.43 3.49
C SER A 108 -21.35 -4.97 3.84
N LEU A 109 -22.21 -4.29 3.09
CA LEU A 109 -22.53 -2.88 3.25
C LEU A 109 -24.02 -2.71 3.58
N ASN A 110 -24.33 -1.68 4.35
CA ASN A 110 -25.69 -1.18 4.53
C ASN A 110 -25.75 0.30 4.17
N GLY A 111 -26.85 0.75 3.58
CA GLY A 111 -27.02 2.15 3.21
C GLY A 111 -28.41 2.42 2.66
N ASN A 112 -28.67 3.69 2.39
CA ASN A 112 -29.93 4.16 1.84
C ASN A 112 -29.80 4.41 0.34
N TRP A 113 -30.80 3.95 -0.42
CA TRP A 113 -30.92 4.25 -1.86
C TRP A 113 -32.18 5.07 -2.11
N ARG A 114 -32.07 6.13 -2.92
CA ARG A 114 -33.20 6.97 -3.36
C ARG A 114 -33.06 7.31 -4.84
N VAL A 115 -34.18 7.22 -5.57
CA VAL A 115 -34.31 7.71 -6.94
C VAL A 115 -35.43 8.72 -7.03
N LYS A 116 -35.18 9.79 -7.77
CA LYS A 116 -36.17 10.80 -8.15
C LYS A 116 -36.25 10.83 -9.67
N TYR A 117 -37.43 10.52 -10.19
CA TYR A 117 -37.72 10.63 -11.62
C TYR A 117 -37.98 12.10 -11.95
N LEU A 118 -37.17 12.66 -12.86
CA LEU A 118 -37.39 14.00 -13.37
C LEU A 118 -38.34 13.85 -14.55
N ARG A 119 -39.57 14.37 -14.38
CA ARG A 119 -40.64 14.25 -15.37
C ARG A 119 -40.15 14.77 -16.72
N ILE A 120 -40.18 13.92 -17.73
CA ILE A 120 -40.16 14.37 -19.12
C ILE A 120 -41.55 14.95 -19.35
N MET A 121 -41.62 16.28 -19.39
CA MET A 121 -42.81 17.00 -19.81
C MET A 121 -42.85 17.05 -21.34
#